data_AF-A0A4P8R497-F1
#
_entry.id   AF-A0A4P8R497-F1
#
_cell.length_a   1.000
_cell.length_b   1.000
_cell.length_c   1.000
_cell.angle_alpha   90.00
_cell.angle_beta   90.00
_cell.angle_gamma   90.00
#
_symmetry.space_group_name_H-M   'P 1'
#
loop_
_entity.id
_entity.type
_entity.pdbx_description
1 polymer ?
#
loop_
_entity_poly.entity_id
_entity_poly.type
_entity_poly.pdbx_seq_one_letter_code
_entity_poly.pdbx_strand_id
1 'polypeptide(L)'
;MGTSTPGERDFLLAQARELYGRVVYSHKAHEKQADIYDARHRRFQWCKVSLAAASSGTFLAALAGVFLEAQISSLVISFVALLLSAATLAGDTFEYGEATQRHRDCAARLWSVRESYLSLIVTLQSSGADLPAARERRDDLQAELKEAYGNAPRTSPRAYRKAQRGLQNQGDISFDPGELDRLLPEQLRQGRDDADV
;
A
#
# COMPACT_ATOMS: atom_id res chain seq x y z
N MET A 1 -22.41 5.32 40.12
CA MET A 1 -21.71 4.68 38.99
C MET A 1 -20.28 5.17 39.04
N GLY A 2 -19.39 4.45 39.74
CA GLY A 2 -18.01 4.89 39.93
C GLY A 2 -17.21 4.60 38.67
N THR A 3 -16.79 5.63 37.95
CA THR A 3 -15.82 5.48 36.87
C THR A 3 -14.49 5.08 37.53
N SER A 4 -14.15 3.80 37.48
CA SER A 4 -12.81 3.34 37.83
C SER A 4 -11.82 4.15 36.99
N THR A 5 -10.94 4.91 37.64
CA THR A 5 -9.87 5.63 36.95
C THR A 5 -9.07 4.63 36.12
N PRO A 6 -8.85 4.86 34.81
CA PRO A 6 -8.11 3.93 33.97
C PRO A 6 -6.74 3.62 34.58
N GLY A 7 -6.41 2.34 34.66
CA GLY A 7 -5.11 1.89 35.14
C GLY A 7 -4.01 2.15 34.11
N GLU A 8 -2.76 2.08 34.54
CA GLU A 8 -1.59 2.18 33.66
C GLU A 8 -1.67 1.23 32.44
N ARG A 9 -2.15 0.01 32.66
CA ARG A 9 -2.39 -0.99 31.62
C ARG A 9 -3.36 -0.48 30.55
N ASP A 10 -4.43 0.20 30.96
CA ASP A 10 -5.48 0.66 30.05
C ASP A 10 -4.94 1.75 29.13
N PHE A 11 -4.11 2.67 29.65
CA PHE A 11 -3.43 3.68 28.85
C PHE A 11 -2.44 3.07 27.84
N LEU A 12 -1.66 2.08 28.29
CA LEU A 12 -0.69 1.42 27.41
C LEU A 12 -1.39 0.59 26.32
N LEU A 13 -2.49 -0.09 26.66
CA LEU A 13 -3.33 -0.83 25.72
C LEU A 13 -3.98 0.11 24.70
N ALA A 14 -4.58 1.22 25.15
CA ALA A 14 -5.17 2.21 24.25
C ALA A 14 -4.13 2.76 23.27
N GLN A 15 -2.93 3.07 23.75
CA GLN A 15 -1.83 3.52 22.89
C GLN A 15 -1.39 2.44 21.90
N ALA A 16 -1.22 1.19 22.33
CA ALA A 16 -0.84 0.08 21.45
C ALA A 16 -1.88 -0.14 20.34
N ARG A 17 -3.18 -0.05 20.67
CA ARG A 17 -4.26 -0.17 19.70
C ARG A 17 -4.24 0.99 18.69
N GLU A 18 -4.07 2.23 19.13
CA GLU A 18 -3.96 3.41 18.26
C GLU A 18 -2.77 3.27 17.29
N LEU A 19 -1.60 2.86 17.81
CA LEU A 19 -0.41 2.61 16.99
C LEU A 19 -0.64 1.49 15.99
N TYR A 20 -1.26 0.38 16.40
CA TYR A 20 -1.67 -0.71 15.50
C TYR A 20 -2.51 -0.18 14.33
N GLY A 21 -3.56 0.59 14.62
CA GLY A 21 -4.42 1.18 13.59
C GLY A 21 -3.65 2.03 12.58
N ARG A 22 -2.74 2.90 13.07
CA ARG A 22 -1.89 3.73 12.21
C ARG A 22 -0.99 2.89 11.30
N VAL A 23 -0.40 1.82 11.83
CA VAL A 23 0.45 0.90 11.04
C VAL A 23 -0.37 0.14 10.00
N VAL A 24 -1.57 -0.35 10.35
CA VAL A 24 -2.51 -0.98 9.40
C VAL A 24 -2.77 -0.04 8.22
N TYR A 25 -3.03 1.23 8.51
CA TYR A 25 -3.36 2.22 7.49
C TYR A 25 -2.17 2.51 6.58
N SER A 26 -1.00 2.79 7.15
CA SER A 26 0.23 3.01 6.38
C SER A 26 0.59 1.79 5.54
N HIS A 27 0.51 0.59 6.11
CA HIS A 27 0.71 -0.66 5.37
C HIS A 27 -0.22 -0.72 4.15
N LYS A 28 -1.53 -0.49 4.35
CA LYS A 28 -2.51 -0.54 3.27
C LYS A 28 -2.29 0.54 2.22
N ALA A 29 -1.85 1.73 2.62
CA ALA A 29 -1.53 2.83 1.70
C ALA A 29 -0.35 2.47 0.79
N HIS A 30 0.69 1.84 1.33
CA HIS A 30 1.83 1.37 0.55
C HIS A 30 1.44 0.24 -0.42
N GLU A 31 0.62 -0.74 0.01
CA GLU A 31 0.05 -1.76 -0.90
C GLU A 31 -0.71 -1.10 -2.07
N LYS A 32 -1.59 -0.13 -1.77
CA LYS A 32 -2.39 0.53 -2.81
C LYS A 32 -1.55 1.41 -3.73
N GLN A 33 -0.44 1.95 -3.26
CA GLN A 33 0.49 2.70 -4.09
C GLN A 33 1.26 1.76 -5.03
N ALA A 34 1.71 0.61 -4.54
CA ALA A 34 2.31 -0.44 -5.38
C ALA A 34 1.34 -0.92 -6.46
N ASP A 35 0.06 -1.19 -6.12
CA ASP A 35 -0.98 -1.57 -7.09
C ASP A 35 -1.16 -0.52 -8.20
N ILE A 36 -1.09 0.77 -7.84
CA ILE A 36 -1.24 1.88 -8.81
C ILE A 36 -0.06 1.91 -9.78
N TYR A 37 1.17 1.78 -9.30
CA TYR A 37 2.35 1.77 -10.15
C TYR A 37 2.41 0.53 -11.03
N ASP A 38 2.10 -0.64 -10.48
CA ASP A 38 2.04 -1.88 -11.24
C ASP A 38 0.98 -1.82 -12.35
N ALA A 39 -0.21 -1.27 -12.08
CA ALA A 39 -1.24 -1.06 -13.10
C ALA A 39 -0.85 0.00 -14.16
N ARG A 40 -0.05 1.01 -13.79
CA ARG A 40 0.48 1.99 -14.75
C ARG A 40 1.55 1.35 -15.64
N HIS A 41 2.44 0.56 -15.05
CA HIS A 41 3.46 -0.18 -15.76
C HIS A 41 2.84 -1.17 -16.77
N ARG A 42 1.87 -1.97 -16.34
CA ARG A 42 1.17 -2.91 -17.24
C ARG A 42 0.48 -2.21 -18.41
N ARG A 43 -0.22 -1.10 -18.17
CA ARG A 43 -0.84 -0.31 -19.26
C ARG A 43 0.19 0.20 -20.25
N PHE A 44 1.31 0.69 -19.75
CA PHE A 44 2.41 1.15 -20.58
C PHE A 44 3.03 0.02 -21.42
N GLN A 45 3.24 -1.16 -20.85
CA GLN A 45 3.70 -2.35 -21.59
C GLN A 45 2.71 -2.76 -22.69
N TRP A 46 1.41 -2.76 -22.39
CA TRP A 46 0.38 -3.06 -23.39
C TRP A 46 0.37 -2.05 -24.55
N CYS A 47 0.59 -0.75 -24.28
CA CYS A 47 0.76 0.25 -25.34
C CYS A 47 1.97 -0.07 -26.23
N LYS A 48 3.12 -0.42 -25.64
CA LYS A 48 4.33 -0.80 -26.40
C LYS A 48 4.08 -2.03 -27.27
N VAL A 49 3.48 -3.08 -26.72
CA VAL A 49 3.15 -4.31 -27.46
C VAL A 49 2.21 -4.03 -28.61
N SER A 50 1.17 -3.20 -28.39
CA SER A 50 0.22 -2.82 -29.44
C SER A 50 0.89 -2.05 -30.57
N LEU A 51 1.77 -1.11 -30.23
CA LEU A 51 2.51 -0.32 -31.20
C LEU A 51 3.50 -1.17 -32.00
N ALA A 52 4.19 -2.10 -31.34
CA ALA A 52 5.07 -3.06 -32.00
C ALA A 52 4.30 -3.97 -32.96
N ALA A 53 3.15 -4.51 -32.53
CA ALA A 53 2.29 -5.35 -33.38
C ALA A 53 1.77 -4.57 -34.60
N ALA A 54 1.34 -3.32 -34.42
CA ALA A 54 0.93 -2.45 -35.53
C ALA A 54 2.09 -2.17 -36.50
N SER A 55 3.30 -1.93 -35.97
CA SER A 55 4.51 -1.74 -36.78
C SER A 55 4.82 -2.97 -37.63
N SER A 56 4.86 -4.15 -37.01
CA SER A 56 5.15 -5.42 -37.68
C SER A 56 4.07 -5.78 -38.70
N GLY A 57 2.79 -5.57 -38.35
CA GLY A 57 1.67 -5.81 -39.27
C GLY A 57 1.72 -4.89 -40.50
N THR A 58 1.99 -3.61 -40.31
CA THR A 58 2.14 -2.64 -41.41
C THR A 58 3.32 -3.00 -42.30
N PHE A 59 4.45 -3.40 -41.72
CA PHE A 59 5.63 -3.85 -42.46
C PHE A 59 5.33 -5.09 -43.31
N LEU A 60 4.68 -6.12 -42.75
CA LEU A 60 4.33 -7.34 -43.48
C LEU A 60 3.33 -7.08 -44.61
N ALA A 61 2.31 -6.26 -44.37
CA ALA A 61 1.33 -5.91 -45.41
C ALA A 61 1.94 -5.03 -46.52
N ALA A 62 2.93 -4.19 -46.20
CA ALA A 62 3.71 -3.48 -47.21
C ALA A 62 4.55 -4.44 -48.06
N LEU A 63 5.21 -5.43 -47.43
CA LEU A 63 5.99 -6.45 -48.14
C LEU A 63 5.11 -7.33 -49.05
N ALA A 64 3.90 -7.64 -48.61
CA ALA A 64 2.92 -8.42 -49.38
C ALA A 64 2.24 -7.60 -50.50
N GLY A 65 2.57 -6.31 -50.66
CA GLY A 65 2.01 -5.45 -51.70
C GLY A 65 0.53 -5.09 -51.51
N VAL A 66 0.01 -5.16 -50.28
CA VAL A 66 -1.42 -4.94 -49.98
C VAL A 66 -1.78 -3.45 -49.88
N PHE A 67 -0.80 -2.56 -49.66
CA PHE A 67 -1.01 -1.12 -49.50
C PHE A 67 -0.91 -0.33 -50.82
N LEU A 68 -1.65 0.78 -50.89
CA LEU A 68 -1.87 1.58 -52.10
C LEU A 68 -0.66 2.43 -52.55
N GLU A 69 0.27 2.80 -51.66
CA GLU A 69 1.39 3.72 -51.98
C GLU A 69 2.62 3.42 -51.08
N ALA A 70 3.77 3.04 -51.67
CA ALA A 70 4.98 2.67 -50.93
C ALA A 70 5.53 3.82 -50.04
N GLN A 71 5.36 5.06 -50.47
CA GLN A 71 5.82 6.25 -49.75
C GLN A 71 5.03 6.49 -48.46
N ILE A 72 3.72 6.19 -48.46
CA ILE A 72 2.87 6.31 -47.27
C ILE A 72 3.22 5.19 -46.26
N SER A 73 3.45 3.96 -46.73
CA SER A 73 3.82 2.85 -45.84
C SER A 73 5.14 3.08 -45.09
N SER A 74 6.17 3.60 -45.77
CA SER A 74 7.48 3.86 -45.16
C SER A 74 7.42 4.98 -44.12
N LEU A 75 6.62 6.02 -44.37
CA LEU A 75 6.37 7.10 -43.42
C LEU A 75 5.65 6.60 -42.17
N VAL A 76 4.60 5.78 -42.33
CA VAL A 76 3.85 5.20 -41.20
C VAL A 76 4.75 4.28 -40.37
N ILE A 77 5.52 3.38 -41.00
CA ILE A 77 6.44 2.48 -40.31
C ILE A 77 7.49 3.27 -39.52
N SER A 78 8.09 4.30 -40.14
CA SER A 78 9.12 5.13 -39.49
C SER A 78 8.56 5.93 -38.32
N PHE A 79 7.34 6.48 -38.46
CA PHE A 79 6.66 7.20 -37.38
C PHE A 79 6.30 6.28 -36.22
N VAL A 80 5.80 5.07 -36.49
CA VAL A 80 5.52 4.07 -35.46
C VAL A 80 6.80 3.63 -34.75
N ALA A 81 7.90 3.42 -35.47
CA ALA A 81 9.21 3.10 -34.89
C ALA A 81 9.75 4.24 -34.02
N LEU A 82 9.56 5.50 -34.42
CA LEU A 82 9.90 6.67 -33.62
C LEU A 82 9.09 6.71 -32.32
N LEU A 83 7.77 6.51 -32.39
CA LEU A 83 6.90 6.45 -31.21
C LEU A 83 7.31 5.31 -30.27
N LEU A 84 7.68 4.14 -30.81
CA LEU A 84 8.14 3.00 -30.01
C LEU A 84 9.48 3.29 -29.33
N SER A 85 10.38 3.99 -30.02
CA SER A 85 11.68 4.40 -29.48
C SER A 85 11.49 5.43 -28.36
N ALA A 86 10.69 6.48 -28.60
CA ALA A 86 10.35 7.49 -27.61
C ALA A 86 9.63 6.89 -26.39
N ALA A 87 8.70 5.96 -26.62
CA ALA A 87 8.05 5.23 -25.55
C ALA A 87 9.09 4.42 -24.76
N THR A 88 9.97 3.66 -25.40
CA THR A 88 10.98 2.85 -24.70
C THR A 88 11.89 3.71 -23.82
N LEU A 89 12.42 4.81 -24.35
CA LEU A 89 13.19 5.81 -23.59
C LEU A 89 12.41 6.38 -22.39
N ALA A 90 11.12 6.69 -22.58
CA ALA A 90 10.27 7.13 -21.47
C ALA A 90 10.06 6.02 -20.42
N GLY A 91 9.96 4.76 -20.84
CA GLY A 91 9.83 3.62 -19.95
C GLY A 91 11.07 3.41 -19.08
N ASP A 92 12.25 3.55 -19.67
CA ASP A 92 13.52 3.35 -18.98
C ASP A 92 13.82 4.50 -17.99
N THR A 93 13.32 5.70 -18.28
CA THR A 93 13.45 6.87 -17.38
C THR A 93 12.46 6.86 -16.22
N PHE A 94 11.28 6.28 -16.41
CA PHE A 94 10.31 6.10 -15.33
C PHE A 94 10.43 4.67 -14.77
N GLU A 95 11.24 4.51 -13.72
CA GLU A 95 11.47 3.25 -12.98
C GLU A 95 10.22 2.74 -12.22
N TYR A 96 9.10 2.50 -12.93
CA TYR A 96 7.83 2.06 -12.33
C TYR A 96 7.98 0.72 -11.60
N GLY A 97 8.85 -0.16 -12.10
CA GLY A 97 9.14 -1.45 -11.47
C GLY A 97 9.83 -1.25 -10.11
N GLU A 98 10.88 -0.44 -10.06
CA GLU A 98 11.58 -0.16 -8.82
C GLU A 98 10.70 0.60 -7.83
N ALA A 99 9.95 1.60 -8.29
CA ALA A 99 9.00 2.33 -7.46
C ALA A 99 7.94 1.38 -6.86
N THR A 100 7.44 0.41 -7.63
CA THR A 100 6.53 -0.63 -7.14
C THR A 100 7.20 -1.47 -6.05
N GLN A 101 8.45 -1.92 -6.28
CA GLN A 101 9.18 -2.76 -5.34
C GLN A 101 9.47 -2.02 -4.02
N ARG A 102 9.93 -0.77 -4.07
CA ARG A 102 10.17 0.05 -2.86
C ARG A 102 8.91 0.20 -2.00
N HIS A 103 7.72 0.34 -2.61
CA HIS A 103 6.46 0.35 -1.86
C HIS A 103 6.10 -1.02 -1.28
N ARG A 104 6.35 -2.12 -2.01
CA ARG A 104 6.13 -3.50 -1.50
C ARG A 104 7.05 -3.84 -0.34
N ASP A 105 8.32 -3.46 -0.40
CA ASP A 105 9.29 -3.70 0.66
C ASP A 105 8.92 -2.92 1.93
N CYS A 106 8.51 -1.66 1.79
CA CYS A 106 8.00 -0.87 2.90
C CYS A 106 6.72 -1.49 3.50
N ALA A 107 5.78 -1.93 2.65
CA ALA A 107 4.58 -2.63 3.10
C ALA A 107 4.91 -3.90 3.92
N ALA A 108 5.87 -4.71 3.47
CA ALA A 108 6.30 -5.91 4.17
C ALA A 108 6.91 -5.61 5.55
N ARG A 109 7.72 -4.55 5.67
CA ARG A 109 8.26 -4.10 6.97
C ARG A 109 7.14 -3.65 7.91
N LEU A 110 6.22 -2.82 7.40
CA LEU A 110 5.06 -2.36 8.18
C LEU A 110 4.14 -3.51 8.61
N TRP A 111 4.02 -4.56 7.78
CA TRP A 111 3.29 -5.76 8.13
C TRP A 111 3.89 -6.46 9.36
N SER A 112 5.21 -6.65 9.40
CA SER A 112 5.89 -7.26 10.56
C SER A 112 5.64 -6.48 11.86
N VAL A 113 5.76 -5.14 11.79
CA VAL A 113 5.49 -4.26 12.94
C VAL A 113 4.03 -4.36 13.37
N ARG A 114 3.09 -4.40 12.41
CA ARG A 114 1.66 -4.56 12.68
C ARG A 114 1.34 -5.84 13.45
N GLU A 115 1.88 -6.98 13.00
CA GLU A 115 1.66 -8.27 13.69
C GLU A 115 2.25 -8.25 15.10
N SER A 116 3.39 -7.57 15.28
CA SER A 116 4.00 -7.43 16.61
C SER A 116 3.18 -6.53 17.55
N TYR A 117 2.58 -5.46 17.05
CA TYR A 117 1.62 -4.67 17.84
C TYR A 117 0.38 -5.49 18.22
N LEU A 118 -0.12 -6.34 17.31
CA LEU A 118 -1.22 -7.24 17.63
C LEU A 118 -0.87 -8.19 18.78
N SER A 119 0.34 -8.77 18.75
CA SER A 119 0.85 -9.59 19.85
C SER A 119 0.96 -8.81 21.16
N LEU A 120 1.41 -7.55 21.11
CA LEU A 120 1.49 -6.69 22.30
C LEU A 120 0.10 -6.41 22.88
N ILE A 121 -0.91 -6.17 22.04
CA ILE A 121 -2.30 -5.97 22.47
C ILE A 121 -2.81 -7.21 23.21
N VAL A 122 -2.55 -8.41 22.68
CA VAL A 122 -2.91 -9.69 23.34
C VAL A 122 -2.24 -9.80 24.71
N THR A 123 -0.94 -9.50 24.79
CA THR A 123 -0.20 -9.52 26.08
C THR A 123 -0.82 -8.55 27.08
N LEU A 124 -1.16 -7.33 26.66
CA LEU A 124 -1.74 -6.31 27.53
C LEU A 124 -3.16 -6.64 27.99
N GLN A 125 -3.94 -7.36 27.19
CA GLN A 125 -5.27 -7.85 27.57
C GLN A 125 -5.21 -9.10 28.46
N SER A 126 -4.06 -9.78 28.53
CA SER A 126 -3.90 -10.98 29.35
C SER A 126 -3.73 -10.66 30.83
N SER A 127 -4.31 -11.50 31.69
CA SER A 127 -4.14 -11.43 33.14
C SER A 127 -2.66 -11.63 33.51
N GLY A 128 -2.06 -10.65 34.17
CA GLY A 128 -0.67 -10.74 34.65
C GLY A 128 0.39 -10.18 33.70
N ALA A 129 0.02 -9.32 32.75
CA ALA A 129 0.97 -8.61 31.91
C ALA A 129 2.05 -7.87 32.72
N ASP A 130 3.32 -8.13 32.40
CA ASP A 130 4.47 -7.38 32.92
C ASP A 130 4.55 -6.00 32.22
N LEU A 131 4.08 -4.96 32.91
CA LEU A 131 3.96 -3.61 32.33
C LEU A 131 5.31 -2.98 31.96
N PRO A 132 6.38 -3.08 32.77
CA PRO A 132 7.74 -2.73 32.35
C PRO A 132 8.16 -3.35 31.02
N ALA A 133 8.08 -4.68 30.87
CA ALA A 133 8.47 -5.36 29.64
C ALA A 133 7.57 -4.98 28.44
N ALA A 134 6.27 -4.78 28.67
CA ALA A 134 5.34 -4.34 27.62
C ALA A 134 5.65 -2.91 27.13
N ARG A 135 6.10 -2.01 28.01
CA ARG A 135 6.54 -0.66 27.62
C ARG A 135 7.80 -0.70 26.76
N GLU A 136 8.79 -1.48 27.19
CA GLU A 136 10.03 -1.68 26.44
C GLU A 136 9.74 -2.23 25.05
N ARG A 137 8.91 -3.28 24.95
CA ARG A 137 8.50 -3.82 23.65
C ARG A 137 7.77 -2.78 22.78
N ARG A 138 6.94 -1.93 23.37
CA ARG A 138 6.28 -0.83 22.65
C ARG A 138 7.30 0.19 22.12
N ASP A 139 8.31 0.54 22.90
CA ASP A 139 9.36 1.48 22.51
C ASP A 139 10.22 0.89 21.37
N ASP A 140 10.55 -0.40 21.44
CA ASP A 140 11.24 -1.13 20.36
C ASP A 140 10.43 -1.10 19.06
N LEU A 141 9.13 -1.38 19.13
CA LEU A 141 8.25 -1.34 17.95
C LEU A 141 8.15 0.06 17.35
N GLN A 142 8.23 1.11 18.16
CA GLN A 142 8.28 2.48 17.66
C GLN A 142 9.61 2.79 16.98
N ALA A 143 10.72 2.24 17.48
CA ALA A 143 12.04 2.34 16.82
C ALA A 143 12.05 1.62 15.47
N GLU A 144 11.55 0.38 15.41
CA GLU A 144 11.39 -0.39 14.17
C GLU A 144 10.51 0.37 13.15
N LEU A 145 9.40 0.94 13.62
CA LEU A 145 8.49 1.72 12.78
C LEU A 145 9.15 2.99 12.23
N LYS A 146 9.96 3.68 13.04
CA LYS A 146 10.73 4.85 12.63
C LYS A 146 11.72 4.50 11.51
N GLU A 147 12.39 3.36 11.61
CA GLU A 147 13.29 2.88 10.56
C GLU A 147 12.53 2.57 9.27
N ALA A 148 11.38 1.89 9.37
CA ALA A 148 10.53 1.57 8.23
C ALA A 148 10.06 2.84 7.50
N TYR A 149 9.71 3.90 8.22
CA TYR A 149 9.33 5.18 7.64
C TYR A 149 10.50 6.02 7.11
N GLY A 150 11.68 5.94 7.74
CA GLY A 150 12.86 6.69 7.30
C GLY A 150 13.25 6.40 5.85
N ASN A 151 12.98 5.18 5.37
CA ASN A 151 13.25 4.74 4.01
C ASN A 151 11.99 4.67 3.13
N ALA A 152 10.83 5.13 3.63
CA ALA A 152 9.56 4.95 2.94
C ALA A 152 9.39 5.94 1.77
N PRO A 153 9.11 5.47 0.54
CA PRO A 153 8.70 6.35 -0.54
C PRO A 153 7.34 7.00 -0.24
N ARG A 154 7.14 8.24 -0.67
CA ARG A 154 5.89 8.98 -0.42
C ARG A 154 4.69 8.31 -1.11
N THR A 155 3.61 8.10 -0.37
CA THR A 155 2.32 7.66 -0.92
C THR A 155 1.52 8.82 -1.50
N SER A 156 0.75 8.57 -2.56
CA SER A 156 -0.13 9.59 -3.15
C SER A 156 -1.48 9.70 -2.42
N PRO A 157 -2.17 10.86 -2.51
CA PRO A 157 -3.55 10.99 -2.00
C PRO A 157 -4.55 10.00 -2.62
N ARG A 158 -4.25 9.50 -3.82
CA ARG A 158 -5.06 8.46 -4.47
C ARG A 158 -4.88 7.09 -3.79
N ALA A 159 -3.65 6.73 -3.42
CA ALA A 159 -3.38 5.51 -2.67
C ALA A 159 -4.01 5.58 -1.28
N TYR A 160 -3.86 6.72 -0.60
CA TYR A 160 -4.47 6.98 0.70
C TYR A 160 -6.00 6.75 0.69
N ARG A 161 -6.73 7.42 -0.22
CA ARG A 161 -8.18 7.23 -0.37
C ARG A 161 -8.60 5.83 -0.79
N LYS A 162 -7.73 5.07 -1.47
CA LYS A 162 -8.00 3.66 -1.77
C LYS A 162 -7.82 2.79 -0.53
N ALA A 163 -6.84 3.09 0.31
CA ALA A 163 -6.64 2.40 1.59
C ALA A 163 -7.82 2.66 2.53
N GLN A 164 -8.23 3.93 2.68
CA GLN A 164 -9.39 4.34 3.47
C GLN A 164 -10.65 3.53 3.13
N ARG A 165 -10.99 3.49 1.84
CA ARG A 165 -12.14 2.74 1.34
C ARG A 165 -12.01 1.24 1.55
N GLY A 166 -10.81 0.69 1.36
CA GLY A 166 -10.55 -0.74 1.57
C GLY A 166 -10.64 -1.17 3.04
N LEU A 167 -10.37 -0.24 3.96
CA LEU A 167 -10.47 -0.45 5.40
C LEU A 167 -11.83 -0.02 5.98
N GLN A 168 -12.75 0.49 5.14
CA GLN A 168 -14.06 1.00 5.56
C GLN A 168 -13.98 2.07 6.67
N ASN A 169 -12.92 2.88 6.66
CA ASN A 169 -12.68 3.96 7.60
C ASN A 169 -13.19 5.29 6.99
N GLN A 170 -13.70 6.22 7.80
CA GLN A 170 -14.14 7.54 7.33
C GLN A 170 -13.33 8.71 7.94
N GLY A 171 -12.58 8.46 9.02
CA GLY A 171 -11.67 9.40 9.66
C GLY A 171 -10.39 9.70 8.87
N ASP A 172 -9.72 10.80 9.25
CA ASP A 172 -8.57 11.34 8.53
C ASP A 172 -7.23 10.87 9.13
N ILE A 173 -7.02 10.98 10.45
CA ILE A 173 -5.73 10.65 11.11
C ILE A 173 -5.91 9.98 12.48
N SER A 174 -6.98 10.30 13.22
CA SER A 174 -7.34 9.69 14.50
C SER A 174 -8.45 8.67 14.30
N PHE A 175 -8.37 7.54 14.99
CA PHE A 175 -9.42 6.55 15.00
C PHE A 175 -10.50 6.94 16.00
N ASP A 176 -11.77 6.88 15.59
CA ASP A 176 -12.88 6.78 16.54
C ASP A 176 -12.79 5.40 17.26
N PRO A 177 -13.10 5.29 18.56
CA PRO A 177 -13.15 4.01 19.27
C PRO A 177 -13.75 2.84 18.47
N GLY A 178 -14.85 3.08 17.74
CA GLY A 178 -15.51 2.06 16.93
C GLY A 178 -14.79 1.70 15.62
N GLU A 179 -13.92 2.57 15.09
CA GLU A 179 -13.15 2.29 13.88
C GLU A 179 -11.98 1.35 14.17
N LEU A 180 -11.32 1.53 15.30
CA LEU A 180 -10.17 0.73 15.73
C LEU A 180 -10.57 -0.72 16.00
N ASP A 181 -11.74 -0.91 16.61
CA ASP A 181 -12.32 -2.25 16.86
C ASP A 181 -12.56 -3.01 15.56
N ARG A 182 -13.02 -2.35 14.49
CA ARG A 182 -13.24 -3.01 13.18
C ARG A 182 -11.96 -3.52 12.54
N LEU A 183 -10.82 -2.90 12.85
CA LEU A 183 -9.51 -3.34 12.36
C LEU A 183 -8.96 -4.54 13.14
N LEU A 184 -9.42 -4.74 14.37
CA LEU A 184 -8.98 -5.84 15.23
C LEU A 184 -9.84 -7.11 15.03
N PRO A 185 -9.26 -8.30 15.27
CA PRO A 185 -10.01 -9.53 15.43
C PRO A 185 -11.09 -9.39 16.51
N GLU A 186 -12.22 -10.08 16.33
CA GLU A 186 -13.41 -9.95 17.19
C GLU A 186 -13.12 -10.12 18.69
N GLN A 187 -12.21 -11.01 19.03
CA GLN A 187 -11.83 -11.34 20.41
C GLN A 187 -11.02 -10.24 21.11
N LEU A 188 -10.44 -9.30 20.35
CA LEU A 188 -9.62 -8.21 20.88
C LEU A 188 -10.37 -6.87 20.88
N ARG A 189 -11.64 -6.85 20.45
CA ARG A 189 -12.50 -5.65 20.42
C ARG A 189 -12.98 -5.31 21.82
N GLN A 190 -13.07 -4.02 22.13
CA GLN A 190 -13.53 -3.54 23.44
C GLN A 190 -15.05 -3.29 23.48
N GLY A 191 -15.69 -3.00 22.35
CA GLY A 191 -17.14 -2.73 22.28
C GLY A 191 -18.08 -3.94 22.36
N ARG A 192 -17.61 -5.12 22.81
CA ARG A 192 -18.45 -6.33 22.93
C ARG A 192 -19.10 -6.48 24.31
N ASP A 193 -18.54 -5.87 25.34
CA ASP A 193 -19.02 -6.06 26.72
C ASP A 193 -20.30 -5.26 27.05
N ASP A 194 -20.72 -4.33 26.17
CA ASP A 194 -21.90 -3.45 26.40
C ASP A 194 -23.18 -3.90 25.67
N ALA A 195 -23.14 -4.97 24.87
CA ALA A 195 -24.29 -5.39 24.05
C ALA A 195 -25.07 -6.59 24.60
N ASP A 196 -24.56 -7.27 25.64
CA ASP A 196 -25.15 -8.50 26.22
C ASP A 196 -25.44 -8.37 27.74
N VAL A 197 -25.68 -7.15 28.26
CA VAL A 197 -26.16 -6.93 29.64
C VAL A 197 -27.53 -6.24 29.67
#